data_AF-A0A5K1HCG3-F1
#
_entry.id   AF-A0A5K1HCG3-F1
#
_cell.length_a   1.000
_cell.length_b   1.000
_cell.length_c   1.000
_cell.angle_alpha   90.00
_cell.angle_beta   90.00
_cell.angle_gamma   90.00
#
_symmetry.space_group_name_H-M   'P 1'
#
loop_
_entity.id
_entity.type
_entity.pdbx_description
1 polymer ?
#
loop_
_entity_poly.entity_id
_entity_poly.type
_entity_poly.pdbx_seq_one_letter_code
_entity_poly.pdbx_strand_id
1 'polypeptide(L)' 'MHDDDWRWHAYDTVKGSDWLGDQDAIHYMCREAPEAILELESYGLPFQNKGGQDLPEGLR' A
#
# COMPACT_ATOMS: atom_id res chain seq x y z
N MET A 1 2.48 0.01 -18.14
CA MET A 1 2.04 0.26 -16.74
C MET A 1 3.15 1.07 -16.10
N HIS A 2 2.82 2.16 -15.41
CA HIS A 2 3.83 2.98 -14.74
C HIS A 2 4.09 2.38 -13.36
N ASP A 3 5.36 2.39 -12.93
CA ASP A 3 5.74 1.97 -11.57
C ASP A 3 5.17 2.96 -10.57
N ASP A 4 4.69 2.47 -9.43
CA ASP A 4 4.03 3.28 -8.40
C ASP A 4 5.03 3.93 -7.43
N ASP A 5 4.59 4.96 -6.73
CA ASP A 5 5.36 5.67 -5.72
C ASP A 5 4.46 6.17 -4.58
N TRP A 6 4.82 5.88 -3.32
CA TRP A 6 4.03 6.28 -2.16
C TRP A 6 3.79 7.81 -2.09
N ARG A 7 4.67 8.61 -2.71
CA ARG A 7 4.52 10.08 -2.79
C ARG A 7 3.30 10.48 -3.63
N TRP A 8 2.91 9.67 -4.60
CA TRP A 8 1.71 9.90 -5.41
C TRP A 8 0.46 9.57 -4.61
N HIS A 9 0.48 8.49 -3.83
CA HIS A 9 -0.59 8.20 -2.87
C HIS A 9 -0.72 9.35 -1.85
N ALA A 10 0.39 9.84 -1.30
CA ALA A 10 0.37 10.99 -0.39
C ALA A 10 -0.22 12.25 -1.07
N TYR A 11 0.16 12.54 -2.32
CA TYR A 11 -0.43 13.64 -3.10
C TYR A 11 -1.95 13.48 -3.25
N ASP A 12 -2.42 12.28 -3.63
CA ASP A 12 -3.83 11.99 -3.81
C ASP A 12 -4.60 12.08 -2.48
N THR A 13 -4.00 11.65 -1.36
CA THR A 13 -4.58 11.79 -0.02
C THR A 13 -4.68 13.24 0.41
N VAL A 14 -3.61 14.03 0.24
CA VAL A 14 -3.61 15.47 0.57
C VAL A 14 -4.69 16.18 -0.24
N LYS A 15 -4.72 15.95 -1.56
CA LYS A 15 -5.74 16.52 -2.45
C LYS A 15 -7.15 16.05 -2.08
N GLY A 16 -7.32 14.76 -1.77
CA GLY A 16 -8.60 14.16 -1.41
C GLY A 16 -9.14 14.64 -0.06
N SER A 17 -8.25 15.04 0.85
CA SER A 17 -8.62 15.65 2.14
C SER A 17 -9.06 17.12 2.04
N ASP A 18 -9.12 17.67 0.82
CA ASP A 18 -9.39 19.09 0.56
C ASP A 18 -8.39 20.02 1.28
N TRP A 19 -7.13 19.58 1.38
CA TRP A 19 -6.04 20.28 2.08
C TRP A 19 -6.26 20.49 3.59
N LEU A 20 -7.26 19.85 4.19
CA LEU A 20 -7.56 19.92 5.62
C LEU A 20 -6.84 18.84 6.43
N GLY A 21 -6.24 17.84 5.79
CA GLY A 21 -5.50 16.78 6.46
C GLY A 21 -4.10 17.19 6.90
N ASP A 22 -3.69 16.71 8.07
CA ASP A 22 -2.34 16.90 8.60
C ASP A 22 -1.31 16.17 7.72
N GLN A 23 -0.49 16.92 6.99
CA GLN A 23 0.37 16.35 5.95
C GLN A 23 1.51 15.48 6.48
N ASP A 24 1.96 15.71 7.71
CA ASP A 24 2.95 14.87 8.38
C ASP A 24 2.39 13.48 8.72
N ALA A 25 1.14 13.43 9.20
CA ALA A 25 0.42 12.19 9.43
C ALA A 25 0.15 11.45 8.11
N ILE A 26 -0.27 12.15 7.05
CA ILE A 26 -0.47 11.58 5.71
C ILE A 26 0.84 11.02 5.15
N HIS A 27 1.94 11.77 5.28
CA HIS A 27 3.26 11.32 4.83
C HIS A 27 3.68 10.02 5.52
N TYR A 28 3.53 9.94 6.85
CA TYR A 28 3.80 8.71 7.60
C TYR A 28 2.91 7.57 7.11
N MET A 29 1.59 7.79 7.08
CA MET A 29 0.63 6.77 6.65
C MET A 29 0.95 6.20 5.27
N CYS A 30 1.18 7.05 4.26
CA CYS A 30 1.44 6.60 2.89
C CYS A 30 2.80 5.94 2.73
N ARG A 31 3.84 6.39 3.44
CA ARG A 31 5.18 5.79 3.39
C ARG A 31 5.20 4.40 4.02
N GLU A 32 4.52 4.20 5.14
CA GLU A 32 4.50 2.92 5.87
C GLU A 32 3.48 1.92 5.30
N ALA A 33 2.51 2.37 4.50
CA ALA A 33 1.44 1.53 3.97
C ALA A 33 1.92 0.25 3.25
N PRO A 34 2.94 0.26 2.37
CA PRO A 34 3.39 -0.95 1.69
C PRO A 34 3.85 -2.05 2.66
N GLU A 35 4.64 -1.69 3.67
CA GLU A 35 5.14 -2.65 4.67
C GLU A 35 4.00 -3.16 5.55
N ALA A 36 3.11 -2.27 6.01
CA ALA A 36 1.97 -2.64 6.84
C ALA A 36 1.01 -3.61 6.11
N ILE A 37 0.79 -3.42 4.80
CA ILE A 37 -0.06 -4.32 4.02
C ILE A 37 0.59 -5.70 3.81
N LEU A 38 1.91 -5.74 3.56
CA LEU A 38 2.66 -7.00 3.46
C LEU A 38 2.72 -7.74 4.80
N GLU A 39 2.77 -7.01 5.92
CA GLU A 39 2.69 -7.59 7.25
C GLU A 39 1.34 -8.31 7.45
N LEU A 40 0.22 -7.71 7.02
CA LEU A 40 -1.08 -8.36 7.08
C LEU A 40 -1.14 -9.64 6.24
N GLU A 41 -0.54 -9.64 5.04
CA GLU A 41 -0.39 -10.86 4.23
C GLU A 41 0.38 -11.94 4.99
N SER A 42 1.48 -11.56 5.66
CA SER A 42 2.29 -12.50 6.47
C SER A 42 1.53 -13.10 7.66
N TYR A 43 0.54 -12.38 8.19
CA TYR A 43 -0.39 -12.89 9.21
C TYR A 43 -1.49 -13.80 8.65
N GLY A 44 -1.51 -14.02 7.33
CA GLY A 44 -2.47 -14.88 6.65
C GLY A 44 -3.72 -14.15 6.19
N LEU A 45 -3.69 -12.82 6.05
CA LEU A 45 -4.81 -12.09 5.45
C LEU A 45 -4.95 -12.52 3.97
N PRO A 46 -6.11 -13.11 3.57
CA PRO A 46 -6.25 -13.72 2.25
C PRO A 46 -6.53 -12.66 1.17
N PHE A 47 -5.49 -11.94 0.76
CA PHE A 47 -5.59 -11.02 -0.36
C PHE A 47 -5.88 -11.76 -1.67
N GLN A 48 -6.56 -11.06 -2.59
CA GLN A 48 -6.70 -11.57 -3.95
C GLN A 48 -5.38 -11.38 -4.68
N ASN A 49 -4.74 -12.49 -5.05
CA ASN A 49 -3.60 -12.44 -5.95
C ASN A 49 -4.07 -11.99 -7.33
N LYS A 50 -3.36 -11.06 -7.96
CA LYS A 50 -3.55 -10.78 -9.39
C LYS A 50 -3.19 -12.08 -10.13
N GLY A 51 -4.21 -12.83 -10.55
CA GLY A 51 -4.05 -14.18 -11.10
C GLY A 51 -2.92 -14.27 -12.12
N GLY A 52 -1.91 -15.10 -11.83
CA GLY A 52 -0.81 -15.40 -12.74
C GLY A 52 0.62 -15.09 -12.24
N GLN A 53 0.82 -14.67 -11.00
CA GLN A 53 2.14 -14.82 -10.36
C GLN A 53 2.05 -15.99 -9.39
N ASP A 54 2.39 -17.17 -9.89
CA ASP A 54 2.52 -18.36 -9.06
C ASP A 54 3.59 -18.09 -7.99
N LEU A 55 3.16 -17.98 -6.74
CA LEU A 55 4.07 -18.11 -5.61
C LEU A 55 4.72 -19.50 -5.70
N PRO A 56 6.05 -19.62 -5.48
CA PRO A 56 6.71 -20.93 -5.51
C PRO A 56 6.03 -21.89 -4.53
N GLU A 57 5.90 -23.15 -4.97
CA GLU A 57 5.06 -24.19 -4.38
C GLU A 57 5.32 -24.49 -2.89
N GLY A 58 6.42 -23.99 -2.32
CA GLY A 58 6.81 -24.15 -0.91
C GLY A 58 6.23 -23.13 0.07
N LEU A 59 5.37 -22.22 -0.37
CA LEU A 59 4.73 -21.20 0.49
C LEU A 59 3.19 -21.27 0.48
N ARG A 60 2.65 -22.47 0.22
CA ARG A 60 1.23 -22.80 0.43
C ARG A 60 1.02 -23.47 1.78
#